data_AF-A0A6D0IH64-F1
#
_entry.id   AF-A0A6D0IH64-F1
#
_cell.length_a   1.000
_cell.length_b   1.000
_cell.length_c   1.000
_cell.angle_alpha   90.00
_cell.angle_beta   90.00
_cell.angle_gamma   90.00
#
_symmetry.space_group_name_H-M   'P 1'
#
loop_
_entity.id
_entity.type
_entity.pdbx_description
1 polymer ?
#
loop_
_entity_poly.entity_id
_entity_poly.type
_entity_poly.pdbx_seq_one_letter_code
_entity_poly.pdbx_strand_id
1 'polypeptide(L)'
;WWLSGQPFLTARGKLVDAVVNAVEHYNEIKPQLLTTGGTSDGRFIARMGAQVVELGPVNATIHKINECVNAADLQLLARMYQRIMEQLVA
;
A
#
# COMPACT_ATOMS: atom_id res chain seq x y z
N TRP A 1 -0.45 -29.73 3.81
CA TRP A 1 -0.47 -28.25 3.75
C TRP A 1 0.43 -27.84 2.59
N TRP A 2 -0.06 -27.07 1.62
CA TRP A 2 0.71 -26.63 0.46
C TRP A 2 1.02 -25.14 0.60
N LEU A 3 2.29 -24.77 0.49
CA LEU A 3 2.69 -23.36 0.51
C LEU A 3 2.26 -22.70 -0.80
N SER A 4 1.30 -21.78 -0.74
CA SER A 4 0.76 -21.10 -1.93
C SER A 4 1.62 -19.92 -2.42
N GLY A 5 2.53 -19.40 -1.59
CA GLY A 5 3.41 -18.30 -1.95
C GLY A 5 4.52 -18.10 -0.92
N GLN A 6 5.72 -17.75 -1.39
CA GLN A 6 6.83 -17.37 -0.52
C GLN A 6 6.58 -15.97 0.08
N PRO A 7 7.02 -15.72 1.33
CA PRO A 7 6.98 -14.38 1.91
C PRO A 7 7.88 -13.43 1.12
N PHE A 8 7.54 -12.14 1.13
CA PHE A 8 8.36 -11.08 0.57
C PHE A 8 8.42 -9.89 1.54
N LEU A 9 9.51 -9.13 1.48
CA LEU A 9 9.71 -7.94 2.29
C LEU A 9 10.48 -6.90 1.47
N THR A 10 9.93 -5.69 1.40
CA THR A 10 10.62 -4.54 0.81
C THR A 10 11.37 -3.81 1.91
N ALA A 11 12.70 -3.70 1.77
CA ALA A 11 13.51 -2.87 2.66
C ALA A 11 13.15 -1.38 2.50
N ARG A 12 13.42 -0.58 3.54
CA ARG A 12 13.26 0.89 3.45
C ARG A 12 14.08 1.46 2.28
N GLY A 13 13.52 2.45 1.62
CA GLY A 13 14.13 3.19 0.53
C GLY A 13 13.12 4.12 -0.12
N LYS A 14 13.46 4.66 -1.29
CA LYS A 14 12.72 5.76 -1.94
C LYS A 14 11.21 5.55 -2.01
N LEU A 15 10.74 4.37 -2.45
CA LEU A 15 9.30 4.11 -2.55
C LEU A 15 8.61 4.11 -1.17
N VAL A 16 9.20 3.45 -0.18
CA VAL A 16 8.65 3.39 1.19
C VAL A 16 8.58 4.79 1.79
N ASP A 17 9.65 5.58 1.63
CA ASP A 17 9.72 6.92 2.20
C ASP A 17 8.72 7.87 1.52
N ALA A 18 8.56 7.76 0.18
CA ALA A 18 7.58 8.54 -0.56
C ALA A 18 6.14 8.22 -0.15
N VAL A 19 5.82 6.93 0.02
CA VAL A 19 4.51 6.50 0.51
C VAL A 19 4.25 7.03 1.92
N VAL A 20 5.21 6.86 2.85
CA VAL A 20 5.08 7.37 4.22
C VAL A 20 4.84 8.88 4.23
N ASN A 21 5.61 9.64 3.46
CA ASN A 21 5.46 11.09 3.37
C ASN A 21 4.09 11.51 2.81
N ALA A 22 3.64 10.85 1.74
CA ALA A 22 2.36 11.19 1.13
C ALA A 22 1.18 10.89 2.05
N VAL A 23 1.19 9.74 2.73
CA VAL A 23 0.13 9.39 3.69
C VAL A 23 0.14 10.34 4.88
N GLU A 24 1.31 10.63 5.47
CA GLU A 24 1.44 11.55 6.60
C GLU A 24 1.01 12.98 6.23
N HIS A 25 1.30 13.44 5.01
CA HIS A 25 0.91 14.77 4.54
C HIS A 25 -0.62 14.94 4.46
N TYR A 26 -1.34 13.94 3.98
CA TYR A 26 -2.79 14.02 3.77
C TYR A 26 -3.62 13.59 4.98
N ASN A 27 -3.10 12.69 5.82
CA ASN A 27 -3.81 12.17 6.99
C ASN A 27 -3.37 12.82 8.30
N GLU A 28 -2.31 13.64 8.30
CA GLU A 28 -1.69 14.22 9.49
C GLU A 28 -1.21 13.18 10.53
N ILE A 29 -1.16 11.91 10.12
CA ILE A 29 -0.80 10.76 10.94
C ILE A 29 0.22 9.94 10.18
N LYS A 30 1.35 9.67 10.83
CA LYS A 30 2.38 8.80 10.27
C LYS A 30 1.86 7.36 10.16
N PRO A 31 1.88 6.74 8.97
CA PRO A 31 1.43 5.36 8.81
C PRO A 31 2.38 4.37 9.50
N GLN A 32 1.81 3.26 9.96
CA GLN A 32 2.59 2.10 10.38
C GLN A 32 2.97 1.25 9.17
N LEU A 33 4.19 0.71 9.17
CA LEU A 33 4.62 -0.28 8.17
C LEU A 33 4.32 -1.68 8.70
N LEU A 34 3.37 -2.38 8.07
CA LEU A 34 2.87 -3.66 8.52
C LEU A 34 3.08 -4.75 7.46
N THR A 35 3.25 -5.99 7.92
CA THR A 35 3.26 -7.22 7.12
C THR A 35 2.17 -8.19 7.55
N THR A 36 1.19 -7.71 8.33
CA THR A 36 0.07 -8.49 8.84
C THR A 36 -1.04 -8.62 7.78
N GLY A 37 -1.95 -9.56 7.99
CA GLY A 37 -3.08 -9.80 7.09
C GLY A 37 -2.83 -10.96 6.12
N GLY A 38 -3.38 -10.85 4.91
CA GLY A 38 -3.26 -11.85 3.85
C GLY A 38 -1.98 -11.73 3.04
N THR A 39 -2.07 -12.00 1.75
CA THR A 39 -0.98 -11.80 0.78
C THR A 39 -1.52 -11.09 -0.46
N SER A 40 -0.62 -10.59 -1.30
CA SER A 40 -0.92 -9.97 -2.58
C SER A 40 -0.02 -10.52 -3.68
N ASP A 41 -0.24 -10.07 -4.91
CA ASP A 41 0.63 -10.38 -6.05
C ASP A 41 1.98 -9.65 -6.00
N GLY A 42 2.20 -8.80 -4.98
CA GLY A 42 3.51 -8.25 -4.64
C GLY A 42 4.58 -9.33 -4.49
N ARG A 43 4.21 -10.55 -4.06
CA ARG A 43 5.12 -11.71 -3.98
C ARG A 43 5.73 -12.13 -5.32
N PHE A 44 5.05 -11.86 -6.43
CA PHE A 44 5.59 -12.13 -7.77
C PHE A 44 6.45 -10.96 -8.27
N ILE A 45 5.97 -9.73 -8.07
CA ILE A 45 6.64 -8.51 -8.53
C ILE A 45 7.98 -8.31 -7.80
N ALA A 46 8.04 -8.60 -6.49
CA ALA A 46 9.26 -8.47 -5.70
C ALA A 46 10.42 -9.33 -6.24
N ARG A 47 10.12 -10.46 -6.90
CA ARG A 47 11.12 -11.33 -7.53
C ARG A 47 11.81 -10.70 -8.74
N MET A 48 11.25 -9.60 -9.27
CA MET A 48 11.85 -8.83 -10.36
C MET A 48 12.89 -7.81 -9.85
N GLY A 49 13.13 -7.73 -8.53
CA GLY A 49 14.03 -6.75 -7.91
C GLY A 49 13.40 -5.37 -7.69
N ALA A 50 12.09 -5.23 -7.91
CA ALA A 50 11.37 -3.98 -7.65
C ALA A 50 11.09 -3.77 -6.15
N GLN A 51 11.05 -2.50 -5.71
CA GLN A 51 10.44 -2.15 -4.43
C GLN A 51 8.92 -2.30 -4.54
N VAL A 52 8.30 -2.97 -3.57
CA VAL A 52 6.84 -3.19 -3.54
C VAL A 52 6.25 -2.67 -2.24
N VAL A 53 5.24 -1.81 -2.33
CA VAL A 53 4.48 -1.29 -1.18
C VAL A 53 2.99 -1.37 -1.52
N GLU A 54 2.18 -1.77 -0.56
CA GLU A 54 0.72 -1.80 -0.67
C GLU A 54 0.12 -0.60 0.09
N LEU A 55 -0.75 0.15 -0.58
CA LEU A 55 -1.48 1.29 -0.04
C LEU A 55 -2.88 1.26 -0.62
N GLY A 56 -3.92 1.38 0.21
CA GLY A 56 -5.30 1.33 -0.22
C GLY A 56 -6.28 1.82 0.86
N PRO A 57 -7.59 1.78 0.58
CA PRO A 57 -8.63 2.15 1.54
C PRO A 57 -8.77 1.11 2.66
N VAL A 58 -9.64 1.41 3.63
CA VAL A 58 -9.92 0.51 4.77
C VAL A 58 -10.47 -0.83 4.28
N ASN A 59 -9.83 -1.93 4.69
CA ASN A 59 -10.18 -3.28 4.26
C ASN A 59 -11.25 -3.98 5.12
N ALA A 60 -11.95 -3.25 6.00
CA ALA A 60 -12.82 -3.83 7.02
C ALA A 60 -13.99 -4.66 6.47
N THR A 61 -14.42 -4.37 5.24
CA THR A 61 -15.60 -4.95 4.58
C THR A 61 -15.26 -5.87 3.42
N ILE A 62 -13.97 -6.06 3.07
CA ILE A 62 -13.59 -6.93 1.94
C ILE A 62 -14.08 -8.36 2.16
N HIS A 63 -14.54 -9.00 1.10
CA HIS A 63 -15.04 -10.39 1.11
C HIS A 63 -16.25 -10.61 2.06
N LYS A 64 -17.03 -9.56 2.34
CA LYS A 64 -18.27 -9.64 3.13
C LYS A 64 -19.46 -9.18 2.30
N ILE A 65 -20.66 -9.56 2.72
CA ILE A 65 -21.89 -8.95 2.20
C ILE A 65 -21.90 -7.45 2.54
N ASN A 66 -22.44 -6.63 1.63
CA ASN A 66 -22.43 -5.17 1.74
C ASN A 66 -21.02 -4.55 1.80
N GLU A 67 -20.09 -5.08 1.01
CA GLU A 67 -18.78 -4.47 0.79
C GLU A 67 -18.95 -3.00 0.33
N CYS A 68 -18.23 -2.09 0.99
CA CYS A 68 -18.33 -0.67 0.74
C CYS A 68 -17.05 0.08 1.13
N VAL A 69 -16.92 1.28 0.60
CA VAL A 69 -15.82 2.21 0.87
C VAL A 69 -16.39 3.62 1.06
N ASN A 70 -15.75 4.44 1.90
CA ASN A 70 -16.11 5.85 1.99
C ASN A 70 -15.67 6.56 0.70
N ALA A 71 -16.61 7.19 0.00
CA ALA A 71 -16.34 7.85 -1.27
C ALA A 71 -15.29 8.98 -1.16
N ALA A 72 -15.20 9.65 -0.01
CA ALA A 72 -14.20 10.69 0.22
C ALA A 72 -12.77 10.11 0.29
N ASP A 73 -12.60 8.90 0.82
CA ASP A 73 -11.29 8.25 0.94
C ASP A 73 -10.69 7.94 -0.44
N LEU A 74 -11.53 7.72 -1.46
CA LEU A 74 -11.06 7.48 -2.82
C LEU A 74 -10.38 8.71 -3.43
N GLN A 75 -10.93 9.91 -3.17
CA GLN A 75 -10.32 11.16 -3.62
C GLN A 75 -9.00 11.42 -2.89
N LEU A 76 -8.96 11.13 -1.58
CA LEU A 76 -7.76 11.28 -0.77
C LEU A 76 -6.65 10.33 -1.23
N LEU A 77 -7.00 9.06 -1.49
CA LEU A 77 -6.09 8.04 -1.97
C LEU A 77 -5.51 8.40 -3.35
N ALA A 78 -6.33 8.93 -4.26
CA ALA A 78 -5.86 9.41 -5.56
C ALA A 78 -4.81 10.53 -5.42
N ARG A 79 -5.02 11.48 -4.50
CA ARG A 79 -4.06 12.55 -4.21
C ARG A 79 -2.76 12.01 -3.61
N MET A 80 -2.84 11.01 -2.72
CA MET A 80 -1.65 10.33 -2.19
C MET A 80 -0.84 9.68 -3.30
N TYR A 81 -1.49 8.92 -4.20
CA TYR A 81 -0.79 8.32 -5.34
C TYR A 81 -0.14 9.36 -6.25
N GLN A 82 -0.83 10.47 -6.54
CA GLN A 82 -0.25 11.56 -7.33
C GLN A 82 1.03 12.10 -6.66
N ARG A 83 0.97 12.42 -5.37
CA ARG A 83 2.12 12.93 -4.62
C ARG A 83 3.29 11.93 -4.57
N ILE A 84 3.00 10.63 -4.46
CA ILE A 84 4.04 9.59 -4.53
C ILE A 84 4.74 9.62 -5.89
N MET A 85 3.98 9.71 -6.98
CA MET A 85 4.55 9.80 -8.33
C MET A 85 5.40 11.06 -8.50
N GLU A 86 4.93 12.21 -8.02
CA GLU A 86 5.69 13.46 -8.05
C GLU A 86 7.03 13.32 -7.30
N GLN A 87 7.07 12.68 -6.13
CA GLN A 87 8.31 12.50 -5.36
C GLN A 87 9.31 11.51 -5.97
N LEU A 88 8.85 10.60 -6.83
CA LEU A 88 9.69 9.55 -7.41
C LEU A 88 10.17 9.88 -8.83
N VAL A 89 9.41 10.70 -9.56
CA VAL A 89 9.62 10.95 -10.99
C VAL A 89 10.04 12.38 -11.29
N ALA A 90 9.66 13.36 -10.46
CA ALA A 90 10.01 14.77 -10.68
C ALA A 90 11.42 15.14 -10.18
#